data_AF-A0A238BLM1-F1
#
_entry.id   AF-A0A238BLM1-F1
#
_cell.length_a   1.000
_cell.length_b   1.000
_cell.length_c   1.000
_cell.angle_alpha   90.00
_cell.angle_beta   90.00
_cell.angle_gamma   90.00
#
_symmetry.space_group_name_H-M   'P 1'
#
loop_
_entity.id
_entity.type
_entity.pdbx_description
1 polymer ?
#
loop_
_entity_poly.entity_id
_entity_poly.type
_entity_poly.pdbx_seq_one_letter_code
_entity_poly.pdbx_strand_id
1 'polypeptide(L)'
;MVTLHSIRQQGNRAIITFQREGVIDEQNELFMKGDLLLVFSKESEMIAVASVISVKEKFIDVTVNGNNSSFVVGKTCFLERHETSFKYTLNLGNLIALMVDDKQMSKIRSLIIDIRPPEFSKMKKEDIIGIAEIVRQLNCDQARAVVKSLMSNDYAIIEGFPGSGE
;
A
#
# COMPACT_ATOMS: atom_id res chain seq x y z
N MET A 1 18.19 6.03 18.00
CA MET A 1 19.03 7.12 17.44
C MET A 1 19.73 6.62 16.19
N VAL A 2 19.84 7.43 15.14
CA VAL A 2 20.45 6.99 13.87
C VAL A 2 21.44 8.02 13.35
N THR A 3 22.46 7.58 12.62
CA THR A 3 23.45 8.45 11.98
C THR A 3 23.28 8.42 10.48
N LEU A 4 23.30 9.60 9.86
CA LEU A 4 23.15 9.71 8.41
C LEU A 4 24.39 9.12 7.72
N HIS A 5 24.20 8.03 6.97
CA HIS A 5 25.27 7.28 6.33
C HIS A 5 25.54 7.74 4.89
N SER A 6 24.50 7.90 4.08
CA SER A 6 24.67 8.41 2.70
C SER A 6 23.41 9.09 2.17
N ILE A 7 23.61 9.94 1.16
CA ILE A 7 22.54 10.62 0.42
C ILE A 7 22.72 10.28 -1.06
N ARG A 8 21.66 9.81 -1.71
CA ARG A 8 21.62 9.49 -3.13
C ARG A 8 20.46 10.23 -3.78
N GLN A 9 20.73 10.99 -4.84
CA GLN A 9 19.68 11.68 -5.58
C GLN A 9 19.11 10.74 -6.67
N GLN A 10 17.79 10.60 -6.72
CA GLN A 10 17.08 9.86 -7.76
C GLN A 10 15.98 10.77 -8.34
N GLY A 11 16.32 11.51 -9.39
CA GLY A 11 15.43 12.51 -10.00
C GLY A 11 15.09 13.64 -9.02
N ASN A 12 13.80 13.91 -8.82
CA ASN A 12 13.32 14.94 -7.88
C ASN A 12 13.26 14.47 -6.41
N ARG A 13 13.72 13.25 -6.13
CA ARG A 13 13.70 12.66 -4.79
C ARG A 13 15.10 12.38 -4.30
N ALA A 14 15.26 12.49 -3.00
CA ALA A 14 16.46 12.06 -2.30
C ALA A 14 16.20 10.74 -1.61
N ILE A 15 17.19 9.87 -1.63
CA ILE A 15 17.24 8.67 -0.81
C ILE A 15 18.31 8.92 0.25
N ILE A 16 17.89 8.84 1.50
CA ILE A 16 18.76 9.03 2.66
C ILE A 16 18.87 7.71 3.37
N THR A 17 20.09 7.21 3.48
CA THR A 17 20.38 5.98 4.20
C THR A 17 20.87 6.36 5.59
N PHE A 18 20.11 5.94 6.60
CA PHE A 18 20.47 6.06 8.01
C PHE A 18 21.05 4.75 8.53
N GLN A 19 22.07 4.83 9.36
CA GLN A 19 22.66 3.71 10.08
C GLN A 19 22.23 3.76 11.54
N ARG A 20 21.76 2.64 12.09
CA ARG A 20 21.39 2.54 13.52
C ARG A 20 22.65 2.50 14.38
N GLU A 21 22.67 3.32 15.43
CA GLU A 21 23.69 3.26 16.48
C GLU A 21 23.12 2.46 17.66
N GLY A 22 23.66 1.26 17.91
CA GLY A 22 23.34 0.42 19.07
C GLY A 22 22.84 -0.99 18.75
N VAL A 23 22.83 -1.83 19.79
CA VAL A 23 22.15 -3.14 19.79
C VAL A 23 20.65 -2.89 19.75
N ILE A 24 19.93 -3.74 19.02
CA ILE A 24 18.47 -3.67 18.87
C ILE A 24 17.85 -3.86 20.27
N ASP A 25 17.59 -2.75 20.97
CA ASP A 25 16.86 -2.77 22.22
C ASP A 25 15.39 -3.15 21.96
N GLU A 26 14.78 -3.88 22.89
CA GLU A 26 13.45 -4.52 22.75
C GLU A 26 12.28 -3.53 22.60
N GLN A 27 12.56 -2.23 22.66
CA GLN A 27 11.60 -1.13 22.46
C GLN A 27 11.70 -0.44 21.09
N ASN A 28 12.49 -0.98 20.14
CA ASN A 28 12.56 -0.41 18.80
C ASN A 28 11.22 -0.56 18.08
N GLU A 29 10.52 0.55 17.85
CA GLU A 29 9.45 0.62 16.87
C GLU A 29 9.98 0.09 15.52
N LEU A 30 9.43 -1.04 15.10
CA LEU A 30 9.74 -1.62 13.80
C LEU A 30 9.09 -0.73 12.74
N PHE A 31 9.87 0.17 12.15
CA PHE A 31 9.46 0.89 10.96
C PHE A 31 9.18 -0.09 9.83
N MET A 32 8.09 0.14 9.12
CA MET A 32 7.66 -0.63 7.97
C MET A 32 7.84 0.18 6.69
N LYS A 33 8.02 -0.51 5.57
CA LYS A 33 7.99 0.15 4.26
C LYS A 33 6.67 0.90 4.09
N GLY A 34 6.76 2.18 3.75
CA GLY A 34 5.62 3.08 3.60
C GLY A 34 5.33 3.95 4.82
N ASP A 35 5.94 3.70 5.98
CA ASP A 35 5.80 4.58 7.15
C ASP A 35 6.29 5.99 6.83
N LEU A 36 5.55 6.98 7.33
CA LEU A 36 5.97 8.37 7.28
C LEU A 36 6.71 8.70 8.58
N LEU A 37 7.91 9.26 8.45
CA LEU A 37 8.78 9.60 9.56
C LEU A 37 9.00 11.10 9.61
N LEU A 38 8.97 11.66 10.82
CA LEU A 38 9.56 12.96 11.11
C LEU A 38 11.05 12.74 11.40
N VAL A 39 11.89 13.52 10.73
CA VAL A 39 13.33 13.51 10.98
C VAL A 39 13.68 14.76 11.78
N PHE A 40 14.26 14.56 12.95
CA PHE A 40 14.75 15.63 13.81
C PHE A 40 16.28 15.65 13.87
N SER A 41 16.84 16.85 13.93
CA SER A 41 18.25 17.04 14.24
C SER A 41 18.55 16.70 15.71
N LYS A 42 19.83 16.67 16.08
CA LYS A 42 20.25 16.50 17.48
C LYS A 42 19.75 17.63 18.40
N GLU A 43 19.46 18.80 17.83
CA GLU A 43 18.93 19.98 18.52
C GLU A 43 17.39 19.94 18.62
N SER A 44 16.77 18.80 18.30
CA SER A 44 15.32 18.58 18.30
C SER A 44 14.55 19.46 17.31
N GLU A 45 15.22 20.01 16.30
CA GLU A 45 14.58 20.72 15.20
C GLU A 45 14.11 19.73 14.13
N MET A 46 12.85 19.84 13.70
CA MET A 46 12.33 19.04 12.60
C MET A 46 12.98 19.51 11.29
N ILE A 47 13.73 18.61 10.64
CA ILE A 47 14.46 18.93 9.41
C ILE A 47 13.77 18.42 8.15
N ALA A 48 12.93 17.38 8.25
CA ALA A 48 12.22 16.81 7.11
C ALA A 48 11.08 15.88 7.51
N VAL A 49 10.19 15.63 6.54
CA VAL A 49 9.29 14.48 6.51
C VAL A 49 9.82 13.49 5.48
N ALA A 50 9.94 12.22 5.86
CA ALA A 50 10.50 11.17 5.01
C ALA A 50 9.58 9.94 4.96
N SER A 51 9.58 9.22 3.84
CA SER A 51 8.85 7.94 3.72
C SER A 51 9.82 6.76 3.67
N VAL A 52 9.55 5.71 4.44
CA VAL A 52 10.43 4.53 4.50
C VAL A 52 10.34 3.72 3.19
N ILE A 53 11.50 3.50 2.56
CA ILE A 53 11.63 2.70 1.34
C ILE A 53 11.98 1.25 1.71
N SER A 54 12.93 1.07 2.62
CA SER A 54 13.35 -0.25 3.09
C SER A 54 13.98 -0.17 4.48
N VAL A 55 13.82 -1.25 5.24
CA VAL A 55 14.40 -1.41 6.56
C VAL A 55 15.22 -2.69 6.56
N LYS A 56 16.50 -2.56 6.87
CA LYS A 56 17.46 -3.66 7.09
C LYS A 56 17.88 -3.63 8.55
N GLU A 57 18.58 -4.67 9.02
CA GLU A 57 19.01 -4.77 10.43
C GLU A 57 19.75 -3.51 10.91
N LYS A 58 20.71 -3.02 10.15
CA LYS A 58 21.54 -1.85 10.52
C LYS A 58 21.19 -0.56 9.78
N PHE A 59 20.40 -0.64 8.72
CA PHE A 59 20.17 0.49 7.81
C PHE A 59 18.69 0.73 7.56
N ILE A 60 18.31 2.00 7.50
CA ILE A 60 16.97 2.44 7.11
C ILE A 60 17.15 3.36 5.91
N ASP A 61 16.54 2.99 4.79
CA ASP A 61 16.49 3.84 3.60
C ASP A 61 15.16 4.59 3.59
N VAL A 62 15.22 5.91 3.59
CA VAL A 62 14.05 6.77 3.47
C VAL A 62 14.12 7.64 2.23
N THR A 63 12.97 8.05 1.71
CA THR A 63 12.89 9.06 0.67
C THR A 63 12.37 10.37 1.22
N VAL A 64 12.98 11.47 0.80
CA VAL A 64 12.53 12.83 1.10
C VAL A 64 12.20 13.52 -0.22
N ASN A 65 11.06 14.21 -0.24
CA ASN A 65 10.67 15.06 -1.36
C ASN A 65 11.20 16.48 -1.10
N GLY A 66 11.95 17.05 -2.04
CA GLY A 66 12.41 18.45 -1.97
C GLY A 66 13.90 18.61 -1.69
N ASN A 67 14.25 19.71 -1.02
CA ASN A 67 15.63 20.12 -0.79
C ASN A 67 16.26 19.33 0.38
N ASN A 68 17.45 18.76 0.15
CA ASN A 68 18.18 17.96 1.14
C ASN A 68 19.27 18.76 1.86
N SER A 69 19.32 20.08 1.71
CA SER A 69 20.39 20.90 2.29
C SER A 69 20.48 20.81 3.81
N SER A 70 19.42 20.41 4.50
CA SER A 70 19.39 20.18 5.95
C SER A 70 20.08 18.87 6.37
N PHE A 71 20.37 17.98 5.42
CA PHE A 71 20.99 16.69 5.69
C PHE A 71 22.51 16.75 5.54
N VAL A 72 23.21 16.41 6.62
CA VAL A 72 24.67 16.36 6.66
C VAL A 72 25.10 14.95 7.03
N VAL A 73 25.91 14.33 6.16
CA VAL A 73 26.46 12.98 6.39
C VAL A 73 27.28 12.97 7.67
N GLY A 74 27.11 11.91 8.47
CA GLY A 74 27.77 11.73 9.76
C GLY A 74 27.08 12.44 10.93
N LYS A 75 26.04 13.24 10.71
CA LYS A 75 25.23 13.78 11.81
C LYS A 75 24.21 12.77 12.31
N THR A 76 24.00 12.81 13.62
CA THR A 76 22.98 12.04 14.31
C THR A 76 21.61 12.70 14.17
N CYS A 77 20.60 11.89 13.90
CA CYS A 77 19.20 12.29 13.79
C CYS A 77 18.32 11.39 14.67
N PHE A 78 17.15 11.92 15.03
CA PHE A 78 16.06 11.17 15.63
C PHE A 78 14.97 10.96 14.58
N LEU A 79 14.46 9.73 14.51
CA LEU A 79 13.36 9.36 13.63
C LEU A 79 12.17 9.05 14.51
N GLU A 80 11.04 9.68 14.23
CA GLU A 80 9.78 9.44 14.92
C GLU A 80 8.72 9.06 13.88
N ARG A 81 7.92 8.03 14.16
CA ARG A 81 6.82 7.66 13.27
C ARG A 81 5.73 8.71 13.35
N HIS A 82 5.44 9.36 12.22
CA HIS A 82 4.26 10.18 12.09
C HIS A 82 3.06 9.29 11.77
N GLU A 83 2.13 9.17 12.71
CA GLU A 83 0.82 8.62 12.41
C GLU A 83 0.03 9.63 11.59
N THR A 84 0.06 9.51 10.27
CA THR A 84 -0.79 10.36 9.45
C THR A 84 -2.23 9.88 9.53
N SER A 85 -3.15 10.80 9.79
CA SER A 85 -4.59 10.65 9.59
C SER A 85 -4.98 10.54 8.10
N PHE A 86 -4.02 10.21 7.22
CA PHE A 86 -4.19 10.11 5.77
C PHE A 86 -5.35 9.20 5.36
N LYS A 87 -5.65 8.19 6.17
CA LYS A 87 -6.83 7.32 6.00
C LYS A 87 -8.13 8.14 5.95
N TYR A 88 -8.29 9.16 6.80
CA TYR A 88 -9.48 10.00 6.81
C TYR A 88 -9.59 10.85 5.53
N THR A 89 -8.52 11.55 5.14
CA THR A 89 -8.49 12.38 3.94
C THR A 89 -8.70 11.55 2.67
N LEU A 90 -8.08 10.37 2.58
CA LEU A 90 -8.29 9.44 1.46
C LEU A 90 -9.71 8.91 1.42
N ASN A 91 -10.26 8.45 2.55
CA ASN A 91 -11.62 7.94 2.61
C ASN A 91 -12.65 9.03 2.26
N LEU A 92 -12.43 10.26 2.74
CA LEU A 92 -13.26 11.40 2.38
C LEU A 92 -13.15 11.73 0.89
N GLY A 93 -11.93 11.72 0.32
CA GLY A 93 -11.72 11.90 -1.11
C GLY A 93 -12.43 10.85 -1.95
N ASN A 94 -12.35 9.57 -1.55
CA ASN A 94 -13.07 8.47 -2.18
C ASN A 94 -14.59 8.64 -2.08
N LEU A 95 -15.10 9.12 -0.94
CA LEU A 95 -16.52 9.41 -0.76
C LEU A 95 -16.98 10.55 -1.66
N ILE A 96 -16.20 11.63 -1.75
CA ILE A 96 -16.49 12.76 -2.65
C ILE A 96 -16.52 12.26 -4.10
N ALA A 97 -15.54 11.44 -4.51
CA ALA A 97 -15.51 10.84 -5.84
C ALA A 97 -16.73 9.93 -6.08
N LEU A 98 -17.13 9.13 -5.09
CA LEU A 98 -18.32 8.29 -5.16
C LEU A 98 -19.62 9.10 -5.30
N MET A 99 -19.66 10.35 -4.83
CA MET A 99 -20.84 11.23 -4.90
C MET A 99 -20.91 12.06 -6.19
N VAL A 100 -19.92 11.96 -7.08
CA VAL A 100 -19.96 12.64 -8.38
C VAL A 100 -21.18 12.16 -9.17
N ASP A 101 -21.91 13.11 -9.77
CA ASP A 101 -23.09 12.81 -10.57
C ASP A 101 -22.70 12.38 -11.99
N ASP A 102 -22.24 11.13 -12.11
CA ASP A 102 -21.98 10.49 -13.38
C ASP A 102 -22.51 9.05 -13.41
N LYS A 103 -22.61 8.50 -14.63
CA LYS A 103 -23.19 7.17 -14.87
C LYS A 103 -22.42 6.04 -14.17
N GLN A 104 -21.10 6.13 -14.11
CA GLN A 104 -20.27 5.09 -13.50
C GLN A 104 -20.45 5.13 -11.98
N MET A 105 -20.35 6.30 -11.36
CA MET A 105 -20.53 6.43 -9.91
C MET A 105 -21.96 6.12 -9.49
N SER A 106 -22.98 6.48 -10.30
CA SER A 106 -24.36 6.04 -10.08
C SER A 106 -24.49 4.52 -10.04
N LYS A 107 -23.85 3.80 -10.98
CA LYS A 107 -23.80 2.32 -10.95
C LYS A 107 -23.15 1.79 -9.66
N ILE A 108 -22.02 2.36 -9.25
CA ILE A 108 -21.33 1.93 -8.02
C ILE A 108 -22.19 2.21 -6.78
N ARG A 109 -22.83 3.38 -6.69
CA ARG A 109 -23.77 3.70 -5.61
C ARG A 109 -24.92 2.70 -5.55
N SER A 110 -25.49 2.32 -6.69
CA SER A 110 -26.55 1.29 -6.72
C SER A 110 -26.09 -0.07 -6.17
N LEU A 111 -24.84 -0.46 -6.45
CA LEU A 111 -24.29 -1.74 -6.02
C LEU A 111 -23.95 -1.75 -4.51
N ILE A 112 -23.39 -0.64 -4.00
CA ILE A 112 -22.83 -0.60 -2.63
C ILE A 112 -23.79 0.04 -1.62
N ILE A 113 -24.46 1.14 -1.98
CA ILE A 113 -25.35 1.90 -1.09
C ILE A 113 -26.76 1.32 -1.14
N ASP A 114 -27.31 1.13 -2.34
CA ASP A 114 -28.66 0.58 -2.50
C ASP A 114 -28.67 -0.95 -2.42
N ILE A 115 -27.49 -1.57 -2.32
CA ILE A 115 -27.30 -3.03 -2.20
C ILE A 115 -28.01 -3.78 -3.35
N ARG A 116 -27.94 -3.23 -4.57
CA ARG A 116 -28.43 -3.92 -5.76
C ARG A 116 -27.61 -5.22 -5.95
N PRO A 117 -28.26 -6.39 -6.05
CA PRO A 117 -27.55 -7.64 -6.30
C PRO A 117 -26.73 -7.60 -7.60
N PRO A 118 -25.55 -8.23 -7.64
CA PRO A 118 -24.73 -8.31 -8.85
C PRO A 118 -25.38 -9.22 -9.89
N GLU A 119 -25.23 -8.86 -11.16
CA GLU A 119 -25.74 -9.65 -12.27
C GLU A 119 -24.71 -10.63 -12.81
N PHE A 120 -25.15 -11.85 -13.12
CA PHE A 120 -24.32 -12.88 -13.74
C PHE A 120 -24.89 -13.29 -15.10
N SER A 121 -24.07 -13.19 -16.14
CA SER A 121 -24.42 -13.60 -17.49
C SER A 121 -23.97 -15.04 -17.78
N LYS A 122 -24.54 -15.63 -18.84
CA LYS A 122 -24.11 -16.96 -19.31
C LYS A 122 -22.78 -16.83 -20.05
N MET A 123 -21.83 -17.70 -19.71
CA MET A 123 -20.55 -17.79 -20.42
C MET A 123 -20.73 -18.41 -21.81
N LYS A 124 -19.99 -17.92 -22.81
CA LYS A 124 -20.00 -18.52 -24.16
C LYS A 124 -19.19 -19.82 -24.15
N LYS A 125 -19.53 -20.73 -25.07
CA LYS A 125 -18.80 -22.01 -25.21
C LYS A 125 -17.31 -21.82 -25.49
N GLU A 126 -16.96 -20.80 -26.27
CA GLU A 126 -15.57 -20.46 -26.60
C GLU A 126 -14.76 -20.09 -25.35
N ASP A 127 -15.32 -19.27 -24.47
CA ASP A 127 -14.67 -18.86 -23.21
C ASP A 127 -14.46 -20.07 -22.28
N ILE A 128 -15.43 -20.99 -22.21
CA ILE A 128 -15.33 -22.23 -21.42
C ILE A 128 -14.17 -23.10 -21.92
N ILE A 129 -14.04 -23.23 -23.25
CA ILE A 129 -12.94 -24.01 -23.86
C ILE A 129 -11.60 -23.33 -23.57
N GLY A 130 -11.53 -22.00 -23.67
CA GLY A 130 -10.31 -21.23 -23.43
C GLY A 130 -9.75 -21.37 -22.01
N ILE A 131 -10.61 -21.52 -21.00
CA ILE A 131 -10.17 -21.68 -19.60
C ILE A 131 -10.04 -23.14 -19.16
N ALA A 132 -10.43 -24.11 -20.00
CA ALA A 132 -10.58 -25.50 -19.58
C ALA A 132 -9.30 -26.15 -19.07
N GLU A 133 -8.14 -25.75 -19.60
CA GLU A 133 -6.83 -26.28 -19.16
C GLU A 133 -6.47 -25.77 -17.76
N ILE A 134 -6.72 -24.49 -17.48
CA ILE A 134 -6.49 -23.86 -16.17
C ILE A 134 -7.45 -24.46 -15.15
N VAL A 135 -8.75 -24.49 -15.47
CA VAL A 135 -9.79 -24.97 -14.56
C VAL A 135 -9.60 -26.43 -14.16
N ARG A 136 -9.03 -27.27 -15.04
CA ARG A 136 -8.73 -28.68 -14.73
C ARG A 136 -7.64 -28.88 -13.67
N GLN A 137 -6.78 -27.89 -13.47
CA GLN A 137 -5.70 -27.95 -12.47
C GLN A 137 -6.17 -27.47 -11.08
N LEU A 138 -7.36 -26.85 -11.01
CA LEU A 138 -7.91 -26.27 -9.79
C LEU A 138 -8.79 -27.27 -9.04
N ASN A 139 -8.92 -27.07 -7.73
CA ASN A 139 -9.96 -27.78 -6.99
C ASN A 139 -11.36 -27.25 -7.35
N CYS A 140 -12.40 -27.96 -6.94
CA CYS A 140 -13.77 -27.67 -7.35
C CYS A 140 -14.26 -26.26 -6.93
N ASP A 141 -13.82 -25.75 -5.79
CA ASP A 141 -14.23 -24.44 -5.28
C ASP A 141 -13.48 -23.31 -5.98
N GLN A 142 -12.17 -23.46 -6.21
CA GLN A 142 -11.36 -22.54 -7.02
C GLN A 142 -11.86 -22.46 -8.47
N ALA A 143 -12.13 -23.62 -9.09
CA ALA A 143 -12.72 -23.70 -10.43
C ALA A 143 -14.05 -22.94 -10.50
N ARG A 144 -14.91 -23.12 -9.49
CA ARG A 144 -16.19 -22.42 -9.39
C ARG A 144 -16.01 -20.91 -9.21
N ALA A 145 -15.06 -20.49 -8.39
CA ALA A 145 -14.73 -19.09 -8.18
C ALA A 145 -14.29 -18.42 -9.49
N VAL A 146 -13.39 -19.05 -10.24
CA VAL A 146 -12.96 -18.56 -11.56
C VAL A 146 -14.14 -18.41 -12.52
N VAL A 147 -14.97 -19.45 -12.66
CA VAL A 147 -16.12 -19.41 -13.57
C VAL A 147 -17.14 -18.34 -13.16
N LYS A 148 -17.47 -18.23 -11.87
CA LYS A 148 -18.40 -17.20 -11.39
C LYS A 148 -17.87 -15.79 -11.59
N SER A 149 -16.57 -15.57 -11.38
CA SER A 149 -15.94 -14.27 -11.62
C SER A 149 -16.02 -13.85 -13.09
N LEU A 150 -15.81 -14.78 -14.01
CA LEU A 150 -15.93 -14.51 -15.45
C LEU A 150 -17.37 -14.29 -15.91
N MET A 151 -18.35 -14.85 -15.20
CA MET A 151 -19.77 -14.64 -15.46
C MET A 151 -20.31 -13.33 -14.87
N SER A 152 -19.56 -12.66 -13.99
CA SER A 152 -20.02 -11.45 -13.30
C SER A 152 -19.99 -10.23 -14.22
N ASN A 153 -21.11 -9.52 -14.29
CA ASN A 153 -21.19 -8.22 -14.99
C ASN A 153 -20.90 -7.02 -14.06
N ASP A 154 -20.81 -7.27 -12.75
CA ASP A 154 -20.69 -6.26 -11.70
C ASP A 154 -19.53 -6.56 -10.75
N TYR A 155 -19.72 -7.50 -9.83
CA TYR A 155 -18.70 -7.98 -8.90
C TYR A 155 -18.97 -9.43 -8.50
N ALA A 156 -17.90 -10.14 -8.12
CA ALA A 156 -17.96 -11.44 -7.47
C ALA A 156 -17.17 -11.36 -6.16
N ILE A 157 -17.69 -12.00 -5.12
CA ILE A 157 -17.00 -12.15 -3.84
C ILE A 157 -16.51 -13.58 -3.76
N ILE A 158 -15.20 -13.74 -3.55
CA ILE A 158 -14.56 -15.01 -3.28
C ILE A 158 -14.20 -15.00 -1.80
N GLU A 159 -14.60 -16.04 -1.08
CA GLU A 159 -14.28 -16.22 0.34
C GLU A 159 -13.19 -17.28 0.44
N GLY A 160 -11.94 -16.84 0.64
CA GLY A 160 -10.82 -17.72 0.93
C GLY A 160 -10.71 -18.03 2.42
N PHE A 161 -10.52 -19.31 2.73
CA PHE A 161 -10.16 -19.76 4.07
C PHE A 161 -8.64 -19.96 4.16
N PRO A 162 -8.01 -19.81 5.34
CA PRO A 162 -6.58 -20.06 5.47
C PRO A 162 -6.17 -21.42 4.90
N GLY A 163 -5.23 -21.42 3.95
CA GLY A 163 -4.78 -22.64 3.26
C GLY A 163 -5.58 -23.04 2.01
N SER A 164 -6.62 -22.28 1.60
CA SER A 164 -7.38 -22.55 0.36
C SER A 164 -6.66 -22.11 -0.92
N GLY A 165 -5.51 -21.45 -0.80
CA GLY A 165 -4.73 -20.96 -1.94
C GLY A 165 -5.35 -19.74 -2.63
N GLU A 166 -5.86 -18.79 -1.85
CA GLU A 166 -6.10 -17.41 -2.32
C GLU A 166 -4.80 -16.65 -2.60
#